data_AF-E6SWZ4-F1
#
_entry.id   AF-E6SWZ4-F1
#
_cell.length_a   1.000
_cell.length_b   1.000
_cell.length_c   1.000
_cell.angle_alpha   90.00
_cell.angle_beta   90.00
_cell.angle_gamma   90.00
#
_symmetry.space_group_name_H-M   'P 1'
#
loop_
_entity.id
_entity.type
_entity.pdbx_description
1 polymer ?
#
loop_
_entity_poly.entity_id
_entity_poly.type
_entity_poly.pdbx_seq_one_letter_code
_entity_poly.pdbx_strand_id
1 'polypeptide(L)'
;MTIFFQKTSSAIPARLCLLFALILLHVSCVRENTEDCVQYAIKVKVVDVEGNNLVTSEVLQKTDVYLFGKRGFIRMIPVGISTDYLFGHGKSEKLTLVAWGNAKADTLITPEIAVGTSLKEAKLTVKQYADRTHLPMTDLFYDHKELDGTTHKVDDASAVQTRSMREESITLTMERVAAGVSIHTHNLAECYPYGKNELEGGGRRCLMLRGSGSEINFAGEVREEAQYSPSVITDKAGNLHTQSFRIIPGNGHIEIDIYAANGRKLCTVTEDNNFKPLYAPPGRQTNIDIDFRNIHPSVKITVLPWGDVRQDIEM
;
A
#
# COMPACT_ATOMS: atom_id res chain seq x y z
N MET A 1 49.08 -32.33 38.26
CA MET A 1 48.43 -33.31 37.38
C MET A 1 47.34 -32.58 36.63
N THR A 2 47.66 -32.13 35.43
CA THR A 2 46.88 -31.17 34.63
C THR A 2 46.04 -31.96 33.63
N ILE A 3 44.72 -31.83 33.69
CA ILE A 3 43.80 -32.45 32.72
C ILE A 3 43.45 -31.39 31.68
N PHE A 4 43.78 -31.69 30.42
CA PHE A 4 43.49 -30.87 29.24
C PHE A 4 41.99 -30.89 28.91
N PHE A 5 41.39 -29.72 28.73
CA PHE A 5 40.13 -29.54 28.01
C PHE A 5 40.42 -29.52 26.51
N GLN A 6 39.93 -30.51 25.77
CA GLN A 6 40.02 -30.57 24.32
C GLN A 6 38.81 -29.83 23.71
N LYS A 7 39.10 -28.70 23.07
CA LYS A 7 38.15 -27.85 22.35
C LYS A 7 37.79 -28.51 21.02
N THR A 8 36.57 -29.04 20.88
CA THR A 8 36.07 -29.54 19.58
C THR A 8 35.59 -28.35 18.74
N SER A 9 36.46 -27.89 17.86
CA SER A 9 36.11 -26.97 16.77
C SER A 9 35.33 -27.76 15.72
N SER A 10 34.01 -27.61 15.69
CA SER A 10 33.20 -28.05 14.54
C SER A 10 33.34 -27.00 13.44
N ALA A 11 34.45 -27.08 12.72
CA ALA A 11 34.59 -26.38 11.45
C ALA A 11 33.70 -27.10 10.44
N ILE A 12 32.50 -26.56 10.19
CA ILE A 12 31.72 -26.91 9.00
C ILE A 12 32.65 -26.69 7.81
N PRO A 13 32.98 -27.72 7.01
CA PRO A 13 33.98 -27.57 5.98
C PRO A 13 33.45 -26.55 4.97
N ALA A 14 34.22 -25.50 4.69
CA ALA A 14 33.87 -24.44 3.75
C ALA A 14 33.40 -24.96 2.38
N ARG A 15 33.77 -26.21 2.02
CA ARG A 15 33.30 -26.95 0.84
C ARG A 15 31.79 -27.25 0.87
N LEU A 16 31.20 -27.50 2.05
CA LEU A 16 29.77 -27.78 2.19
C LEU A 16 28.93 -26.49 2.08
N CYS A 17 29.45 -25.36 2.59
CA CYS A 17 28.85 -24.03 2.36
C CYS A 17 28.96 -23.59 0.89
N LEU A 18 30.07 -23.88 0.20
CA LEU A 18 30.22 -23.60 -1.24
C LEU A 18 29.24 -24.43 -2.07
N LEU A 19 29.04 -25.71 -1.72
CA LEU A 19 28.07 -26.59 -2.38
C LEU A 19 26.63 -26.10 -2.17
N PHE A 20 26.27 -25.63 -0.96
CA PHE A 20 24.96 -25.03 -0.72
C PHE A 20 24.76 -23.71 -1.48
N ALA A 21 25.79 -22.87 -1.60
CA ALA A 21 25.76 -21.66 -2.41
C ALA A 21 25.68 -21.95 -3.92
N LEU A 22 26.30 -23.04 -4.39
CA LEU A 22 26.20 -23.52 -5.76
C LEU A 22 24.82 -24.12 -6.07
N ILE A 23 24.18 -24.81 -5.12
CA ILE A 23 22.83 -25.37 -5.29
C ILE A 23 21.75 -24.27 -5.29
N LEU A 24 21.94 -23.18 -4.53
CA LEU A 24 21.06 -22.00 -4.58
C LEU A 24 21.13 -21.22 -5.91
N LEU A 25 22.16 -21.44 -6.74
CA LEU A 25 22.26 -20.88 -8.09
C LEU A 25 21.41 -21.62 -9.15
N HIS A 26 20.76 -22.74 -8.82
CA HIS A 26 20.07 -23.60 -9.79
C HIS A 26 18.63 -23.18 -10.15
N VAL A 27 18.24 -21.91 -9.92
CA VAL A 27 16.93 -21.37 -10.35
C VAL A 27 17.02 -20.03 -11.09
N SER A 28 18.22 -19.69 -11.57
CA SER A 28 18.46 -18.58 -12.49
C SER A 28 19.26 -19.14 -13.66
N CYS A 29 18.83 -18.92 -14.91
CA CYS A 29 19.42 -19.56 -16.09
C CYS A 29 20.95 -19.55 -16.07
N VAL A 30 21.56 -20.71 -15.93
CA VAL A 30 23.01 -20.90 -16.07
C VAL A 30 23.32 -21.02 -17.56
N ARG A 31 24.42 -20.39 -17.94
CA ARG A 31 24.86 -19.99 -19.29
C ARG A 31 25.06 -21.11 -20.34
N GLU A 32 24.71 -22.35 -20.04
CA GLU A 32 25.07 -23.52 -20.88
C GLU A 32 23.98 -23.96 -21.85
N ASN A 33 22.73 -23.49 -21.71
CA ASN A 33 21.67 -23.73 -22.71
C ASN A 33 20.76 -22.49 -22.86
N THR A 34 21.15 -21.55 -23.72
CA THR A 34 20.55 -20.21 -23.82
C THR A 34 19.32 -20.11 -24.71
N GLU A 35 18.92 -21.20 -25.37
CA GLU A 35 17.78 -21.16 -26.31
C GLU A 35 16.42 -21.03 -25.60
N ASP A 36 16.31 -21.49 -24.35
CA ASP A 36 15.04 -21.52 -23.60
C ASP A 36 14.90 -20.43 -22.52
N CYS A 37 15.87 -19.53 -22.42
CA CYS A 37 15.86 -18.47 -21.41
C CYS A 37 15.51 -17.09 -21.99
N VAL A 38 14.72 -16.32 -21.24
CA VAL A 38 14.45 -14.90 -21.50
C VAL A 38 14.99 -14.08 -20.33
N GLN A 39 15.63 -12.96 -20.65
CA GLN A 39 15.97 -11.92 -19.69
C GLN A 39 14.92 -10.83 -19.73
N TYR A 40 14.41 -10.44 -18.58
CA TYR A 40 13.45 -9.36 -18.44
C TYR A 40 14.09 -8.16 -17.78
N ALA A 41 13.93 -6.99 -18.40
CA ALA A 41 14.28 -5.68 -17.86
C ALA A 41 13.01 -4.91 -17.49
N ILE A 42 12.74 -4.77 -16.20
CA ILE A 42 11.54 -4.11 -15.69
C ILE A 42 11.83 -2.63 -15.45
N LYS A 43 11.01 -1.79 -16.07
CA LYS A 43 10.91 -0.35 -15.87
C LYS A 43 9.67 -0.05 -15.04
N VAL A 44 9.79 0.95 -14.16
CA VAL A 44 8.68 1.40 -13.32
C VAL A 44 8.24 2.78 -13.79
N LYS A 45 6.94 2.91 -14.07
CA LYS A 45 6.25 4.16 -14.39
C LYS A 45 5.17 4.38 -13.34
N VAL A 46 4.89 5.63 -12.98
CA VAL A 46 3.81 5.98 -12.07
C VAL A 46 2.77 6.81 -12.81
N VAL A 47 1.50 6.52 -12.58
CA VAL A 47 0.39 7.28 -13.16
C VAL A 47 -0.60 7.78 -12.11
N ASP A 48 -1.34 8.83 -12.45
CA ASP A 48 -2.57 9.20 -11.74
C ASP A 48 -3.76 8.35 -12.22
N VAL A 49 -4.92 8.59 -11.63
CA VAL A 49 -6.16 7.86 -11.95
C VAL A 49 -6.71 8.16 -13.35
N GLU A 50 -6.21 9.21 -14.02
CA GLU A 50 -6.47 9.54 -15.41
C GLU A 50 -5.45 8.89 -16.38
N GLY A 51 -4.40 8.23 -15.87
CA GLY A 51 -3.34 7.62 -16.64
C GLY A 51 -2.20 8.57 -17.04
N ASN A 52 -2.19 9.81 -16.54
CA ASN A 52 -1.12 10.76 -16.78
C ASN A 52 0.13 10.35 -16.00
N ASN A 53 1.31 10.55 -16.61
CA ASN A 53 2.58 10.24 -15.95
C ASN A 53 2.81 11.18 -14.77
N LEU A 54 3.14 10.62 -13.62
CA LEU A 54 3.65 11.37 -12.47
C LEU A 54 5.17 11.34 -12.46
N VAL A 55 5.80 12.39 -11.94
CA VAL A 55 7.26 12.43 -11.77
C VAL A 55 7.65 11.41 -10.69
N THR A 56 8.15 10.25 -11.12
CA THR A 56 8.41 9.09 -10.27
C THR A 56 9.21 9.42 -9.00
N SER A 57 10.26 10.26 -9.12
CA SER A 57 11.16 10.60 -8.00
C SER A 57 10.51 11.42 -6.89
N GLU A 58 9.39 12.09 -7.15
CA GLU A 58 8.71 12.92 -6.15
C GLU A 58 7.66 12.13 -5.36
N VAL A 59 7.04 11.13 -5.99
CA VAL A 59 5.88 10.43 -5.42
C VAL A 59 6.17 8.98 -5.01
N LEU A 60 7.10 8.30 -5.70
CA LEU A 60 7.44 6.90 -5.47
C LEU A 60 8.88 6.80 -4.98
N GLN A 61 9.04 6.55 -3.68
CA GLN A 61 10.32 6.54 -2.98
C GLN A 61 11.01 5.18 -3.07
N LYS A 62 10.24 4.09 -3.04
CA LYS A 62 10.75 2.72 -3.08
C LYS A 62 9.72 1.81 -3.74
N THR A 63 10.19 0.86 -4.55
CA THR A 63 9.36 -0.22 -5.11
C THR A 63 9.97 -1.57 -4.77
N ASP A 64 9.13 -2.47 -4.27
CA ASP A 64 9.45 -3.87 -4.05
C ASP A 64 8.71 -4.70 -5.09
N VAL A 65 9.43 -5.52 -5.87
CA VAL A 65 8.85 -6.36 -6.93
C VAL A 65 8.96 -7.83 -6.54
N TYR A 66 7.85 -8.55 -6.69
CA TYR A 66 7.68 -9.94 -6.29
C TYR A 66 7.33 -10.78 -7.52
N LEU A 67 8.01 -11.91 -7.65
CA LEU A 67 7.79 -12.87 -8.73
C LEU A 67 6.99 -14.06 -8.22
N PHE A 68 5.86 -14.31 -8.87
CA PHE A 68 5.01 -15.48 -8.63
C PHE A 68 5.00 -16.37 -9.87
N GLY A 69 4.99 -17.68 -9.65
CA GLY A 69 4.69 -18.67 -10.69
C GLY A 69 3.44 -19.45 -10.35
N LYS A 70 3.18 -20.52 -11.10
CA LYS A 70 1.99 -21.37 -10.91
C LYS A 70 1.84 -21.96 -9.50
N ARG A 71 2.95 -22.17 -8.80
CA ARG A 71 2.99 -22.73 -7.43
C ARG A 71 3.00 -21.65 -6.34
N GLY A 72 2.83 -20.37 -6.68
CA GLY A 72 2.89 -19.26 -5.74
C GLY A 72 4.20 -18.48 -5.81
N PHE A 73 4.51 -17.77 -4.73
CA PHE A 73 5.66 -16.89 -4.60
C PHE A 73 6.97 -17.63 -4.86
N ILE A 74 7.85 -17.06 -5.68
CA ILE A 74 9.16 -17.61 -6.00
C ILE A 74 10.24 -16.84 -5.25
N ARG A 75 10.29 -15.51 -5.45
CA ARG A 75 11.29 -14.62 -4.86
C ARG A 75 10.94 -13.15 -5.10
N MET A 76 11.57 -12.26 -4.33
CA MET A 76 11.64 -10.84 -4.68
C MET A 76 12.67 -10.63 -5.79
N ILE A 77 12.42 -9.67 -6.67
CA ILE A 77 13.37 -9.26 -7.71
C ILE A 77 14.20 -8.09 -7.16
N PRO A 78 15.53 -8.23 -7.04
CA PRO A 78 16.37 -7.15 -6.56
C PRO A 78 16.43 -6.03 -7.59
N VAL A 79 16.54 -4.79 -7.09
CA VAL A 79 16.84 -3.62 -7.93
C VAL A 79 18.26 -3.78 -8.49
N GLY A 80 18.41 -3.65 -9.81
CA GLY A 80 19.71 -3.67 -10.46
C GLY A 80 20.51 -2.39 -10.23
N ILE A 81 21.73 -2.37 -10.76
CA ILE A 81 22.68 -1.25 -10.60
C ILE A 81 22.19 0.01 -11.35
N SER A 82 21.36 -0.15 -12.39
CA SER A 82 20.81 0.92 -13.24
C SER A 82 19.39 1.36 -12.88
N THR A 83 18.89 1.04 -11.68
CA THR A 83 17.47 1.21 -11.25
C THR A 83 16.46 0.30 -11.96
N ASP A 84 16.84 -0.36 -13.05
CA ASP A 84 16.04 -1.41 -13.68
C ASP A 84 16.10 -2.70 -12.86
N TYR A 85 14.98 -3.43 -12.80
CA TYR A 85 14.99 -4.78 -12.24
C TYR A 85 15.30 -5.78 -13.34
N LEU A 86 16.24 -6.68 -13.09
CA LEU A 86 16.66 -7.70 -14.04
C LEU A 86 16.39 -9.09 -13.49
N PHE A 87 15.72 -9.94 -14.27
CA PHE A 87 15.60 -11.35 -13.94
C PHE A 87 15.54 -12.24 -15.17
N GLY A 88 16.07 -13.45 -15.05
CA GLY A 88 15.98 -14.49 -16.08
C GLY A 88 14.97 -15.56 -15.70
N HIS A 89 14.22 -16.06 -16.68
CA HIS A 89 13.30 -17.17 -16.49
C HIS A 89 13.07 -17.99 -17.78
N GLY A 90 12.57 -19.22 -17.64
CA GLY A 90 12.28 -20.11 -18.76
C GLY A 90 11.07 -19.65 -19.58
N LYS A 91 11.15 -19.79 -20.91
CA LYS A 91 10.15 -19.30 -21.88
C LYS A 91 8.72 -19.85 -21.70
N SER A 92 8.53 -20.99 -21.05
CA SER A 92 7.23 -21.70 -21.03
C SER A 92 6.42 -21.50 -19.75
N GLU A 93 6.92 -20.73 -18.79
CA GLU A 93 6.23 -20.51 -17.52
C GLU A 93 5.38 -19.24 -17.56
N LYS A 94 4.11 -19.37 -17.13
CA LYS A 94 3.29 -18.20 -16.80
C LYS A 94 3.80 -17.63 -15.49
N LEU A 95 4.16 -16.35 -15.52
CA LEU A 95 4.65 -15.62 -14.36
C LEU A 95 3.72 -14.45 -14.05
N THR A 96 3.68 -14.06 -12.79
CA THR A 96 3.02 -12.84 -12.35
C THR A 96 4.03 -11.99 -11.59
N LEU A 97 4.21 -10.76 -12.05
CA LEU A 97 4.90 -9.72 -11.31
C LEU A 97 3.87 -8.99 -10.46
N VAL A 98 4.21 -8.78 -9.18
CA VAL A 98 3.44 -7.92 -8.28
C VAL A 98 4.40 -6.88 -7.72
N ALA A 99 4.03 -5.62 -7.77
CA ALA A 99 4.85 -4.53 -7.26
C ALA A 99 4.09 -3.71 -6.23
N TRP A 100 4.78 -3.42 -5.13
CA TRP A 100 4.31 -2.50 -4.10
C TRP A 100 5.26 -1.31 -4.01
N GLY A 101 4.70 -0.12 -4.19
CA GLY A 101 5.41 1.14 -4.07
C GLY A 101 5.11 1.81 -2.72
N ASN A 102 6.13 2.31 -2.03
CA ASN A 102 6.03 2.98 -0.74
C ASN A 102 5.39 2.11 0.38
N ALA A 103 5.49 0.78 0.31
CA ALA A 103 5.10 -0.10 1.40
C ALA A 103 6.07 0.06 2.59
N LYS A 104 5.72 0.92 3.54
CA LYS A 104 6.58 1.24 4.68
C LYS A 104 6.20 0.45 5.93
N ALA A 105 7.24 -0.06 6.59
CA ALA A 105 7.11 -0.87 7.80
C ALA A 105 6.73 -0.04 9.05
N ASP A 106 6.59 1.29 8.96
CA ASP A 106 6.10 2.13 10.05
C ASP A 106 4.58 2.01 10.19
N THR A 107 3.83 2.06 9.08
CA THR A 107 2.36 1.99 9.04
C THR A 107 1.81 0.64 8.62
N LEU A 108 2.59 -0.18 7.90
CA LEU A 108 2.18 -1.50 7.41
C LEU A 108 2.99 -2.63 8.05
N ILE A 109 2.37 -3.79 8.14
CA ILE A 109 3.02 -5.08 8.41
C ILE A 109 3.32 -5.70 7.04
N THR A 110 4.60 -5.80 6.71
CA THR A 110 5.12 -6.43 5.49
C THR A 110 5.77 -7.77 5.86
N PRO A 111 5.01 -8.87 5.96
CA PRO A 111 5.58 -10.16 6.36
C PRO A 111 6.57 -10.69 5.32
N GLU A 112 7.56 -11.45 5.79
CA GLU A 112 8.39 -12.26 4.90
C GLU A 112 7.51 -13.34 4.26
N ILE A 113 7.51 -13.39 2.92
CA ILE A 113 6.64 -14.29 2.16
C ILE A 113 7.39 -15.59 1.93
N ALA A 114 6.81 -16.71 2.38
CA ALA A 114 7.39 -18.02 2.13
C ALA A 114 7.25 -18.43 0.66
N VAL A 115 8.25 -19.16 0.14
CA VAL A 115 8.17 -19.72 -1.22
C VAL A 115 6.94 -20.63 -1.32
N GLY A 116 6.15 -20.44 -2.36
CA GLY A 116 4.90 -21.17 -2.61
C GLY A 116 3.63 -20.50 -2.07
N THR A 117 3.74 -19.41 -1.31
CA THR A 117 2.56 -18.64 -0.85
C THR A 117 1.80 -18.09 -2.06
N SER A 118 0.48 -18.26 -2.08
CA SER A 118 -0.36 -17.76 -3.19
C SER A 118 -0.54 -16.24 -3.16
N LEU A 119 -0.96 -15.64 -4.28
CA LEU A 119 -1.29 -14.20 -4.36
C LEU A 119 -2.38 -13.79 -3.35
N LYS A 120 -3.30 -14.70 -3.01
CA LYS A 120 -4.42 -14.42 -2.10
C LYS A 120 -4.04 -14.53 -0.61
N GLU A 121 -2.99 -15.26 -0.31
CA GLU A 121 -2.47 -15.45 1.05
C GLU A 121 -1.39 -14.40 1.39
N ALA A 122 -0.56 -14.03 0.41
CA ALA A 122 0.37 -12.92 0.56
C ALA A 122 -0.41 -11.61 0.69
N LYS A 123 -0.13 -10.83 1.74
CA LYS A 123 -0.86 -9.59 2.04
C LYS A 123 -0.03 -8.56 2.80
N LEU A 124 -0.46 -7.31 2.66
CA LEU A 124 -0.07 -6.19 3.50
C LEU A 124 -1.22 -5.91 4.49
N THR A 125 -0.88 -5.71 5.76
CA THR A 125 -1.86 -5.40 6.81
C THR A 125 -1.52 -4.05 7.44
N VAL A 126 -2.51 -3.20 7.64
CA VAL A 126 -2.34 -1.91 8.34
C VAL A 126 -2.11 -2.18 9.82
N LYS A 127 -1.11 -1.52 10.40
CA LYS A 127 -0.83 -1.66 11.83
C LYS A 127 -1.96 -1.06 12.68
N GLN A 128 -2.08 -1.59 13.88
CA GLN A 128 -3.02 -1.11 14.88
C GLN A 128 -2.29 -0.46 16.06
N TYR A 129 -2.92 0.56 16.63
CA TYR A 129 -2.62 1.06 17.96
C TYR A 129 -3.06 0.04 19.04
N ALA A 130 -2.65 0.26 20.28
CA ALA A 130 -3.00 -0.61 21.41
C ALA A 130 -4.52 -0.67 21.67
N ASP A 131 -5.26 0.38 21.28
CA ASP A 131 -6.71 0.45 21.37
C ASP A 131 -7.45 -0.22 20.20
N ARG A 132 -6.72 -0.93 19.33
CA ARG A 132 -7.19 -1.64 18.13
C ARG A 132 -7.64 -0.76 16.96
N THR A 133 -7.47 0.56 17.06
CA THR A 133 -7.67 1.46 15.93
C THR A 133 -6.49 1.37 14.97
N HIS A 134 -6.72 1.59 13.68
CA HIS A 134 -5.72 1.46 12.63
C HIS A 134 -4.96 2.77 12.44
N LEU A 135 -3.64 2.64 12.25
CA LEU A 135 -2.78 3.76 11.91
C LEU A 135 -3.13 4.26 10.51
N PRO A 136 -3.29 5.58 10.30
CA PRO A 136 -3.31 6.13 8.95
C PRO A 136 -2.04 5.73 8.20
N MET A 137 -2.21 5.30 6.95
CA MET A 137 -1.11 4.76 6.15
C MET A 137 -0.32 5.86 5.44
N THR A 138 0.90 5.52 4.99
CA THR A 138 1.58 6.33 3.99
C THR A 138 0.95 6.11 2.61
N ASP A 139 1.43 6.89 1.64
CA ASP A 139 1.09 6.63 0.24
C ASP A 139 1.46 5.20 -0.15
N LEU A 140 0.63 4.54 -0.95
CA LEU A 140 0.82 3.15 -1.37
C LEU A 140 0.45 3.02 -2.84
N PHE A 141 1.35 2.37 -3.59
CA PHE A 141 1.15 2.10 -5.01
C PHE A 141 1.18 0.61 -5.28
N TYR A 142 0.48 0.20 -6.31
CA TYR A 142 0.34 -1.18 -6.72
C TYR A 142 0.38 -1.31 -8.24
N ASP A 143 0.99 -2.38 -8.71
CA ASP A 143 0.77 -2.90 -10.06
C ASP A 143 0.87 -4.43 -10.02
N HIS A 144 0.15 -5.09 -10.91
CA HIS A 144 0.33 -6.51 -11.16
C HIS A 144 0.32 -6.78 -12.65
N LYS A 145 1.23 -7.65 -13.10
CA LYS A 145 1.39 -7.96 -14.52
C LYS A 145 1.63 -9.43 -14.75
N GLU A 146 0.76 -10.04 -15.53
CA GLU A 146 0.96 -11.40 -16.02
C GLU A 146 1.87 -11.40 -17.24
N LEU A 147 2.81 -12.34 -17.26
CA LEU A 147 3.71 -12.59 -18.35
C LEU A 147 3.33 -13.96 -18.92
N ASP A 148 2.73 -13.95 -20.09
CA ASP A 148 2.50 -15.15 -20.87
C ASP A 148 3.75 -15.43 -21.69
N GLY A 149 4.44 -16.53 -21.39
CA GLY A 149 5.65 -16.97 -22.11
C GLY A 149 5.49 -17.18 -23.63
N THR A 150 4.26 -17.03 -24.15
CA THR A 150 3.90 -17.12 -25.57
C THR A 150 3.59 -15.76 -26.22
N THR A 151 3.56 -14.66 -25.46
CA THR A 151 3.16 -13.35 -25.97
C THR A 151 4.26 -12.66 -26.76
N HIS A 152 4.15 -12.87 -28.07
CA HIS A 152 4.32 -11.87 -29.13
C HIS A 152 5.64 -11.82 -29.91
N LYS A 153 5.47 -12.30 -31.15
CA LYS A 153 5.76 -11.65 -32.44
C LYS A 153 6.67 -10.42 -32.35
N VAL A 154 7.85 -10.63 -32.92
CA VAL A 154 8.75 -9.60 -33.40
C VAL A 154 8.02 -8.84 -34.52
N ASP A 155 7.58 -7.60 -34.26
CA ASP A 155 7.06 -6.69 -35.29
C ASP A 155 8.19 -6.04 -36.13
N ASP A 156 9.41 -6.58 -36.08
CA ASP A 156 10.54 -6.04 -36.82
C ASP A 156 11.30 -7.14 -37.58
N ALA A 157 11.07 -7.20 -38.90
CA ALA A 157 11.69 -8.14 -39.83
C ALA A 157 13.19 -7.84 -40.08
N SER A 158 13.97 -7.57 -39.03
CA SER A 158 15.41 -7.26 -39.12
C SER A 158 16.27 -7.80 -37.96
N ALA A 159 15.76 -8.70 -37.12
CA ALA A 159 16.59 -9.32 -36.10
C ALA A 159 17.40 -10.51 -36.68
N VAL A 160 18.66 -10.24 -37.04
CA VAL A 160 19.69 -11.28 -37.22
C VAL A 160 19.74 -12.12 -35.93
N GLN A 161 19.37 -13.40 -36.03
CA GLN A 161 19.47 -14.36 -34.92
C GLN A 161 20.95 -14.67 -34.64
N THR A 162 21.59 -13.84 -33.83
CA THR A 162 22.77 -14.26 -33.08
C THR A 162 22.33 -15.11 -31.88
N ARG A 163 23.17 -16.06 -31.46
CA ARG A 163 23.00 -17.00 -30.32
C ARG A 163 22.87 -16.32 -28.93
N SER A 164 22.37 -15.10 -28.87
CA SER A 164 22.25 -14.25 -27.68
C SER A 164 20.91 -14.45 -26.98
N MET A 165 20.97 -14.47 -25.65
CA MET A 165 19.82 -14.43 -24.74
C MET A 165 18.88 -13.28 -25.13
N ARG A 166 17.57 -13.56 -25.26
CA ARG A 166 16.57 -12.54 -25.63
C ARG A 166 16.31 -11.65 -24.42
N GLU A 167 16.49 -10.34 -24.59
CA GLU A 167 16.15 -9.34 -23.59
C GLU A 167 14.80 -8.71 -23.91
N GLU A 168 13.88 -8.71 -22.95
CA GLU A 168 12.53 -8.17 -23.08
C GLU A 168 12.31 -7.07 -22.04
N SER A 169 11.83 -5.90 -22.48
CA SER A 169 11.53 -4.80 -21.57
C SER A 169 10.07 -4.86 -21.14
N ILE A 170 9.84 -4.87 -19.83
CA ILE A 170 8.52 -4.83 -19.21
C ILE A 170 8.36 -3.48 -18.52
N THR A 171 7.24 -2.81 -18.72
CA THR A 171 6.85 -1.67 -17.88
C THR A 171 5.81 -2.10 -16.85
N LEU A 172 6.09 -1.84 -15.58
CA LEU A 172 5.10 -1.83 -14.49
C LEU A 172 4.55 -0.41 -14.35
N THR A 173 3.23 -0.28 -14.38
CA THR A 173 2.49 0.99 -14.30
C THR A 173 1.85 1.09 -12.93
N MET A 174 2.56 1.72 -12.02
CA MET A 174 2.18 1.86 -10.63
C MET A 174 1.03 2.85 -10.47
N GLU A 175 -0.09 2.37 -9.95
CA GLU A 175 -1.26 3.16 -9.60
C GLU A 175 -1.38 3.31 -8.09
N ARG A 176 -1.94 4.44 -7.66
CA ARG A 176 -2.06 4.78 -6.25
C ARG A 176 -3.32 4.10 -5.69
N VAL A 177 -3.16 3.20 -4.73
CA VAL A 177 -4.27 2.42 -4.15
C VAL A 177 -4.81 3.00 -2.85
N ALA A 178 -4.07 3.90 -2.21
CA ALA A 178 -4.56 4.63 -1.05
C ALA A 178 -5.53 5.74 -1.47
N ALA A 179 -6.50 6.07 -0.60
CA ALA A 179 -7.28 7.30 -0.69
C ALA A 179 -6.85 8.30 0.38
N GLY A 180 -6.82 9.59 0.03
CA GLY A 180 -6.63 10.68 0.97
C GLY A 180 -7.97 11.17 1.49
N VAL A 181 -8.05 11.46 2.78
CA VAL A 181 -9.28 11.93 3.43
C VAL A 181 -8.95 13.08 4.37
N SER A 182 -9.76 14.14 4.33
CA SER A 182 -9.80 15.16 5.38
C SER A 182 -11.24 15.39 5.82
N ILE A 183 -11.43 15.65 7.11
CA ILE A 183 -12.75 15.81 7.74
C ILE A 183 -12.74 17.11 8.53
N HIS A 184 -13.66 18.00 8.19
CA HIS A 184 -13.85 19.30 8.82
C HIS A 184 -15.29 19.39 9.32
N THR A 185 -15.47 19.79 10.58
CA THR A 185 -16.80 20.08 11.11
C THR A 185 -17.03 21.58 11.21
N HIS A 186 -18.28 22.02 11.14
CA HIS A 186 -18.67 23.40 11.42
C HIS A 186 -19.85 23.42 12.38
N ASN A 187 -19.88 24.41 13.28
CA ASN A 187 -20.94 24.62 14.27
C ASN A 187 -21.18 23.39 15.19
N LEU A 188 -20.16 22.54 15.37
CA LEU A 188 -20.28 21.30 16.14
C LEU A 188 -20.60 21.59 17.61
N ALA A 189 -19.96 22.61 18.19
CA ALA A 189 -20.16 22.99 19.58
C ALA A 189 -21.55 23.59 19.85
N GLU A 190 -22.23 24.13 18.83
CA GLU A 190 -23.59 24.64 18.98
C GLU A 190 -24.60 23.50 19.09
N CYS A 191 -24.47 22.48 18.25
CA CYS A 191 -25.33 21.30 18.27
C CYS A 191 -24.99 20.34 19.43
N TYR A 192 -23.70 20.16 19.71
CA TYR A 192 -23.19 19.36 20.81
C TYR A 192 -22.31 20.22 21.71
N PRO A 193 -22.89 20.94 22.69
CA PRO A 193 -22.12 21.74 23.64
C PRO A 193 -21.14 20.90 24.44
N TYR A 194 -19.99 21.47 24.75
CA TYR A 194 -19.02 20.84 25.64
C TYR A 194 -19.59 20.73 27.05
N GLY A 195 -19.50 19.54 27.64
CA GLY A 195 -19.87 19.35 29.04
C GLY A 195 -18.88 20.06 29.96
N LYS A 196 -19.32 20.54 31.12
CA LYS A 196 -18.44 21.16 32.14
C LYS A 196 -17.19 20.31 32.43
N ASN A 197 -17.39 18.99 32.53
CA ASN A 197 -16.32 18.04 32.80
C ASN A 197 -15.32 17.88 31.63
N GLU A 198 -15.73 18.13 30.38
CA GLU A 198 -14.83 18.07 29.22
C GLU A 198 -13.88 19.28 29.20
N LEU A 199 -14.41 20.45 29.57
CA LEU A 199 -13.68 21.71 29.64
C LEU A 199 -12.66 21.70 30.79
N GLU A 200 -13.03 21.14 31.95
CA GLU A 200 -12.16 21.08 33.14
C GLU A 200 -11.14 19.94 33.08
N GLY A 201 -11.48 18.82 32.42
CA GLY A 201 -10.63 17.63 32.34
C GLY A 201 -9.59 17.64 31.20
N GLY A 202 -9.57 18.68 30.37
CA GLY A 202 -8.68 18.75 29.20
C GLY A 202 -8.94 17.67 28.14
N GLY A 203 -10.12 17.04 28.19
CA GLY A 203 -10.49 15.94 27.31
C GLY A 203 -10.78 16.44 25.89
N ARG A 204 -10.32 15.71 24.88
CA ARG A 204 -10.50 16.08 23.47
C ARG A 204 -11.50 15.16 22.79
N ARG A 205 -12.37 15.75 21.97
CA ARG A 205 -13.22 14.98 21.05
C ARG A 205 -12.37 14.31 19.99
N CYS A 206 -12.82 13.15 19.50
CA CYS A 206 -12.14 12.42 18.46
C CYS A 206 -13.10 11.98 17.34
N LEU A 207 -12.50 11.65 16.21
CA LEU A 207 -13.18 11.12 15.03
C LEU A 207 -12.73 9.67 14.80
N MET A 208 -13.65 8.85 14.29
CA MET A 208 -13.36 7.51 13.80
C MET A 208 -13.92 7.36 12.39
N LEU A 209 -13.09 6.94 11.44
CA LEU A 209 -13.51 6.56 10.10
C LEU A 209 -13.60 5.04 10.01
N ARG A 210 -14.78 4.52 9.66
CA ARG A 210 -15.08 3.09 9.44
C ARG A 210 -15.43 2.81 7.97
N GLY A 211 -15.57 1.54 7.60
CA GLY A 211 -15.96 1.13 6.24
C GLY A 211 -14.83 1.14 5.20
N SER A 212 -13.58 1.19 5.69
CA SER A 212 -12.36 1.12 4.90
C SER A 212 -11.66 -0.22 5.09
N GLY A 213 -10.64 -0.52 4.29
CA GLY A 213 -9.86 -1.76 4.39
C GLY A 213 -8.73 -1.69 5.41
N SER A 214 -8.41 -2.82 6.05
CA SER A 214 -7.19 -2.99 6.85
C SER A 214 -6.17 -3.93 6.20
N GLU A 215 -6.56 -4.70 5.19
CA GLU A 215 -5.67 -5.61 4.48
C GLU A 215 -5.82 -5.49 2.96
N ILE A 216 -4.72 -5.64 2.23
CA ILE A 216 -4.72 -5.81 0.78
C ILE A 216 -3.79 -6.95 0.39
N ASN A 217 -4.30 -7.89 -0.40
CA ASN A 217 -3.50 -9.04 -0.85
C ASN A 217 -2.77 -8.75 -2.16
N PHE A 218 -1.90 -9.67 -2.56
CA PHE A 218 -1.06 -9.52 -3.76
C PHE A 218 -1.83 -9.77 -5.07
N ALA A 219 -3.12 -10.10 -4.98
CA ALA A 219 -4.06 -10.04 -6.11
C ALA A 219 -4.79 -8.67 -6.20
N GLY A 220 -4.51 -7.73 -5.28
CA GLY A 220 -5.16 -6.42 -5.23
C GLY A 220 -6.52 -6.43 -4.52
N GLU A 221 -6.91 -7.55 -3.89
CA GLU A 221 -8.18 -7.65 -3.18
C GLU A 221 -8.03 -7.05 -1.77
N VAL A 222 -8.89 -6.08 -1.44
CA VAL A 222 -9.00 -5.50 -0.09
C VAL A 222 -9.86 -6.39 0.80
N ARG A 223 -9.43 -6.60 2.05
CA ARG A 223 -10.11 -7.42 3.05
C ARG A 223 -10.08 -6.76 4.42
N GLU A 224 -10.97 -7.27 5.28
CA GLU A 224 -11.18 -6.84 6.67
C GLU A 224 -11.56 -5.35 6.80
N GLU A 225 -12.39 -5.03 7.78
CA GLU A 225 -12.75 -3.64 8.03
C GLU A 225 -11.72 -2.96 8.93
N ALA A 226 -11.36 -1.75 8.56
CA ALA A 226 -10.54 -0.85 9.37
C ALA A 226 -11.40 0.19 10.08
N GLN A 227 -10.85 0.65 11.20
CA GLN A 227 -11.33 1.78 11.97
C GLN A 227 -10.15 2.72 12.18
N TYR A 228 -10.09 3.82 11.45
CA TYR A 228 -9.00 4.78 11.54
C TYR A 228 -9.37 5.90 12.50
N SER A 229 -8.49 6.17 13.47
CA SER A 229 -8.60 7.33 14.33
C SER A 229 -7.58 8.39 13.88
N PRO A 230 -7.95 9.31 12.97
CA PRO A 230 -7.05 10.36 12.53
C PRO A 230 -6.74 11.32 13.67
N SER A 231 -5.59 11.99 13.58
CA SER A 231 -5.28 13.10 14.48
C SER A 231 -6.24 14.26 14.22
N VAL A 232 -6.87 14.74 15.29
CA VAL A 232 -7.85 15.83 15.25
C VAL A 232 -7.28 17.08 15.92
N ILE A 233 -7.46 18.21 15.25
CA ILE A 233 -7.21 19.55 15.77
C ILE A 233 -8.58 20.16 16.11
N THR A 234 -8.72 20.72 17.30
CA THR A 234 -9.92 21.47 17.70
C THR A 234 -9.64 22.96 17.61
N ASP A 235 -10.46 23.70 16.86
CA ASP A 235 -10.34 25.15 16.73
C ASP A 235 -10.90 25.90 17.97
N LYS A 236 -10.82 27.23 17.95
CA LYS A 236 -11.33 28.08 19.05
C LYS A 236 -12.87 28.04 19.17
N ALA A 237 -13.57 27.68 18.11
CA ALA A 237 -15.03 27.54 18.08
C ALA A 237 -15.49 26.13 18.51
N GLY A 238 -14.56 25.21 18.77
CA GLY A 238 -14.87 23.83 19.15
C GLY A 238 -15.17 22.90 17.97
N ASN A 239 -14.80 23.29 16.75
CA ASN A 239 -14.87 22.46 15.56
C ASN A 239 -13.64 21.57 15.43
N LEU A 240 -13.81 20.41 14.81
CA LEU A 240 -12.81 19.40 14.59
C LEU A 240 -12.31 19.45 13.14
N HIS A 241 -11.00 19.41 12.98
CA HIS A 241 -10.31 19.36 11.70
C HIS A 241 -9.26 18.25 11.70
N THR A 242 -9.24 17.43 10.67
CA THR A 242 -8.14 16.50 10.43
C THR A 242 -7.23 17.06 9.36
N GLN A 243 -5.92 16.84 9.51
CA GLN A 243 -5.04 16.90 8.33
C GLN A 243 -5.44 15.81 7.33
N SER A 244 -5.01 15.93 6.07
CA SER A 244 -5.17 14.83 5.12
C SER A 244 -4.44 13.59 5.65
N PHE A 245 -5.19 12.51 5.80
CA PHE A 245 -4.69 11.21 6.22
C PHE A 245 -5.09 10.16 5.17
N ARG A 246 -4.37 9.04 5.12
CA ARG A 246 -4.61 8.04 4.08
C ARG A 246 -5.18 6.75 4.66
N ILE A 247 -6.01 6.12 3.85
CA ILE A 247 -6.69 4.86 4.15
C ILE A 247 -6.58 3.90 2.95
N ILE A 248 -6.72 2.59 3.19
CA ILE A 248 -7.05 1.64 2.13
C ILE A 248 -8.55 1.76 1.87
N PRO A 249 -9.00 2.18 0.67
CA PRO A 249 -10.42 2.19 0.34
C PRO A 249 -11.01 0.79 0.49
N GLY A 250 -12.13 0.68 1.19
CA GLY A 250 -12.90 -0.56 1.25
C GLY A 250 -13.75 -0.76 0.00
N ASN A 251 -14.45 -1.89 -0.07
CA ASN A 251 -15.43 -2.18 -1.14
C ASN A 251 -16.78 -1.49 -0.90
N GLY A 252 -16.94 -0.79 0.22
CA GLY A 252 -18.19 -0.21 0.68
C GLY A 252 -18.11 1.30 0.92
N HIS A 253 -19.06 1.78 1.70
CA HIS A 253 -19.18 3.19 2.08
C HIS A 253 -18.40 3.47 3.36
N ILE A 254 -17.89 4.69 3.50
CA ILE A 254 -17.23 5.11 4.73
C ILE A 254 -18.24 5.71 5.70
N GLU A 255 -17.99 5.53 6.99
CA GLU A 255 -18.80 6.14 8.05
C GLU A 255 -17.89 6.94 8.97
N ILE A 256 -18.38 8.09 9.45
CA ILE A 256 -17.64 8.95 10.38
C ILE A 256 -18.39 9.00 11.70
N ASP A 257 -17.80 8.43 12.74
CA ASP A 257 -18.30 8.60 14.10
C ASP A 257 -17.58 9.77 14.77
N ILE A 258 -18.35 10.60 15.47
CA ILE A 258 -17.82 11.69 16.30
C ILE A 258 -18.04 11.33 17.76
N TYR A 259 -16.99 11.39 18.57
CA TYR A 259 -17.04 11.07 19.99
C TYR A 259 -16.77 12.29 20.88
N ALA A 260 -17.52 12.34 21.98
CA ALA A 260 -17.27 13.21 23.12
C ALA A 260 -15.95 12.84 23.80
N ALA A 261 -15.40 13.75 24.61
CA ALA A 261 -14.12 13.52 25.26
C ALA A 261 -14.13 12.36 26.28
N ASN A 262 -15.33 12.03 26.79
CA ASN A 262 -15.53 10.89 27.68
C ASN A 262 -15.80 9.56 26.95
N GLY A 263 -15.61 9.51 25.63
CA GLY A 263 -15.83 8.32 24.81
C GLY A 263 -17.29 8.05 24.42
N ARG A 264 -18.24 8.93 24.79
CA ARG A 264 -19.63 8.81 24.34
C ARG A 264 -19.74 9.21 22.87
N LYS A 265 -20.33 8.36 22.02
CA LYS A 265 -20.64 8.72 20.65
C LYS A 265 -21.67 9.86 20.59
N LEU A 266 -21.37 10.92 19.85
CA LEU A 266 -22.25 12.06 19.59
C LEU A 266 -23.16 11.79 18.40
N CYS A 267 -22.57 11.41 17.27
CA CYS A 267 -23.30 11.09 16.04
C CYS A 267 -22.47 10.17 15.14
N THR A 268 -23.14 9.62 14.13
CA THR A 268 -22.53 8.92 13.00
C THR A 268 -23.00 9.60 11.73
N VAL A 269 -22.09 9.87 10.81
CA VAL A 269 -22.37 10.46 9.49
C VAL A 269 -22.08 9.42 8.41
N THR A 270 -23.08 9.13 7.60
CA THR A 270 -23.05 8.03 6.60
C THR A 270 -23.38 8.49 5.19
N GLU A 271 -23.98 9.66 5.01
CA GLU A 271 -24.49 10.16 3.73
C GLU A 271 -24.18 11.64 3.52
N ASP A 272 -24.11 12.05 2.26
CA ASP A 272 -24.00 13.45 1.82
C ASP A 272 -25.39 14.14 1.78
N ASN A 273 -25.41 15.42 1.44
CA ASN A 273 -26.64 16.21 1.27
C ASN A 273 -27.61 15.68 0.19
N ASN A 274 -27.18 14.75 -0.67
CA ASN A 274 -27.98 14.13 -1.71
C ASN A 274 -28.41 12.71 -1.32
N PHE A 275 -28.26 12.32 -0.04
CA PHE A 275 -28.52 10.97 0.46
C PHE A 275 -27.66 9.90 -0.22
N LYS A 276 -26.49 10.29 -0.73
CA LYS A 276 -25.50 9.35 -1.26
C LYS A 276 -24.56 8.94 -0.14
N PRO A 277 -24.29 7.64 0.01
CA PRO A 277 -23.32 7.19 1.00
C PRO A 277 -21.94 7.82 0.79
N LEU A 278 -21.23 8.09 1.89
CA LEU A 278 -19.87 8.64 1.80
C LEU A 278 -18.93 7.61 1.16
N TYR A 279 -17.94 8.09 0.40
CA TYR A 279 -16.93 7.24 -0.21
C TYR A 279 -15.60 7.99 -0.39
N ALA A 280 -14.50 7.24 -0.45
CA ALA A 280 -13.15 7.76 -0.69
C ALA A 280 -12.48 6.93 -1.79
N PRO A 281 -12.43 7.43 -3.04
CA PRO A 281 -11.88 6.66 -4.15
C PRO A 281 -10.35 6.56 -4.08
N PRO A 282 -9.76 5.41 -4.49
CA PRO A 282 -8.30 5.26 -4.56
C PRO A 282 -7.68 6.32 -5.49
N GLY A 283 -6.48 6.78 -5.14
CA GLY A 283 -5.74 7.75 -5.92
C GLY A 283 -6.34 9.16 -5.96
N ARG A 284 -7.31 9.46 -5.09
CA ARG A 284 -7.95 10.78 -4.97
C ARG A 284 -7.88 11.31 -3.54
N GLN A 285 -8.09 12.62 -3.39
CA GLN A 285 -8.29 13.28 -2.10
C GLN A 285 -9.80 13.56 -1.92
N THR A 286 -10.37 13.09 -0.81
CA THR A 286 -11.77 13.35 -0.44
C THR A 286 -11.80 14.31 0.75
N ASN A 287 -12.35 15.50 0.54
CA ASN A 287 -12.60 16.47 1.60
C ASN A 287 -14.07 16.37 2.02
N ILE A 288 -14.29 16.20 3.32
CA ILE A 288 -15.62 16.00 3.91
C ILE A 288 -15.90 17.14 4.88
N ASP A 289 -16.82 18.01 4.50
CA ASP A 289 -17.27 19.15 5.31
C ASP A 289 -18.63 18.81 5.93
N ILE A 290 -18.71 18.84 7.26
CA ILE A 290 -19.91 18.47 8.04
C ILE A 290 -20.37 19.67 8.85
N ASP A 291 -21.50 20.27 8.48
CA ASP A 291 -22.05 21.46 9.12
C ASP A 291 -23.27 21.14 9.99
N PHE A 292 -23.15 21.44 11.28
CA PHE A 292 -24.14 21.16 12.32
C PHE A 292 -25.11 22.33 12.59
N ARG A 293 -25.16 23.36 11.73
CA ARG A 293 -26.10 24.50 11.87
C ARG A 293 -27.57 24.11 11.93
N ASN A 294 -27.94 22.99 11.31
CA ASN A 294 -29.32 22.55 11.18
C ASN A 294 -29.60 21.31 12.05
N ILE A 295 -30.89 21.00 12.24
CA ILE A 295 -31.35 19.81 13.00
C ILE A 295 -30.70 18.53 12.47
N HIS A 296 -30.53 18.42 11.15
CA HIS A 296 -29.75 17.36 10.51
C HIS A 296 -28.46 17.99 9.95
N PRO A 297 -27.28 17.39 10.21
CA PRO A 297 -26.02 17.90 9.68
C PRO A 297 -26.04 17.96 8.15
N SER A 298 -25.57 19.06 7.58
CA SER A 298 -25.34 19.17 6.16
C SER A 298 -23.95 18.64 5.83
N VAL A 299 -23.85 17.72 4.87
CA VAL A 299 -22.60 17.04 4.54
C VAL A 299 -22.26 17.28 3.08
N LYS A 300 -21.10 17.89 2.84
CA LYS A 300 -20.56 18.12 1.50
C LYS A 300 -19.29 17.30 1.31
N ILE A 301 -19.29 16.50 0.25
CA ILE A 301 -18.11 15.75 -0.18
C ILE A 301 -17.53 16.44 -1.41
N THR A 302 -16.23 16.69 -1.40
CA THR A 302 -15.49 17.14 -2.58
C THR A 302 -14.37 16.16 -2.87
N VAL A 303 -14.44 15.47 -4.02
CA VAL A 303 -13.38 14.59 -4.51
C VAL A 303 -12.48 15.38 -5.46
N LEU A 304 -11.19 15.44 -5.15
CA LEU A 304 -10.18 16.21 -5.85
C LEU A 304 -9.07 15.29 -6.38
N PRO A 305 -8.29 15.77 -7.38
CA PRO A 305 -7.00 15.16 -7.69
C PRO A 305 -6.14 14.96 -6.44
N TRP A 306 -5.22 14.00 -6.51
CA TRP A 306 -4.36 13.69 -5.37
C TRP A 306 -3.50 14.88 -4.95
N GLY A 307 -3.37 15.10 -3.64
CA GLY A 307 -2.54 16.17 -3.08
C GLY A 307 -3.22 17.53 -3.01
N ASP A 308 -4.36 17.71 -3.68
CA ASP A 308 -5.16 18.93 -3.60
C ASP A 308 -6.00 18.91 -2.31
N VAL A 309 -5.49 19.53 -1.25
CA VAL A 309 -6.23 19.72 -0.01
C VAL A 309 -6.88 21.11 -0.02
N ARG A 310 -8.18 21.22 0.30
CA ARG A 310 -8.77 22.52 0.61
C ARG A 310 -8.21 22.98 1.95
N GLN A 311 -7.25 23.90 1.90
CA GLN A 311 -6.84 24.67 3.05
C GLN A 311 -7.79 25.85 3.22
N ASP A 312 -8.95 25.61 3.84
CA ASP A 312 -9.68 26.71 4.46
C ASP A 312 -8.97 27.00 5.79
N ILE A 313 -7.80 27.64 5.70
CA ILE A 313 -7.14 28.25 6.86
C ILE A 313 -7.78 29.64 7.00
N GLU A 314 -8.85 29.74 7.78
CA GLU A 314 -9.08 30.99 8.50
C GLU A 314 -8.09 31.02 9.68
N MET A 315 -7.09 31.90 9.59
CA MET A 315 -6.25 32.31 10.72
C MET A 315 -7.02 33.23 11.65
#